data_AF-A0A809S0K7-F1
#
_entry.id   AF-A0A809S0K7-F1
#
_cell.length_a   1.000
_cell.length_b   1.000
_cell.length_c   1.000
_cell.angle_alpha   90.00
_cell.angle_beta   90.00
_cell.angle_gamma   90.00
#
_symmetry.space_group_name_H-M   'P 1'
#
loop_
_entity.id
_entity.type
_entity.pdbx_description
1 polymer ?
#
loop_
_entity_poly.entity_id
_entity_poly.type
_entity_poly.pdbx_seq_one_letter_code
_entity_poly.pdbx_strand_id
1 'polypeptide(L)'
;MNYEQKEKKLWKLFSLNTFFKFFWVLILIASIFSIPNLGLITFEEKVFNIVKIINIFLISITIVFIPFLVYVSYLEYSYQKEFFINLDQKEKDNNKFKWILISNYGLLVGSLFRFLYLISLYEEDKKIYKNYKIAKKKKRFGFSTQDVAFAGILFSLFLIISLIKNFTVARVINLDFEYIFYILFAYFFGKLKGTLLSFMADFFGLLFAGRIGFYHWAYAIVPIIGTILIGLFLDLFKKHKNLSIVIMNIFLLGVFAVLIYIFTTQLNDPKGLRISRTFGLSRISLTAGIVLLTLSLVILSIFFLLVIIYFKTKNKVKKEKIALLILVYFLTVSLIVLARWIWGPFAFIRYANFFLGRSYNIKDQYLILMTPIVIRSLISIPIYVFVLFSILIPLSIVKKHYTKNKLTTYY
;
A
#
# COMPACT_ATOMS: atom_id res chain seq x y z
N MET A 1 -15.63 9.77 28.93
CA MET A 1 -15.19 8.98 27.75
C MET A 1 -14.62 7.65 28.26
N ASN A 2 -15.21 6.51 27.89
CA ASN A 2 -14.75 5.18 28.34
C ASN A 2 -13.31 4.89 27.81
N TYR A 3 -12.53 4.03 28.45
CA TYR A 3 -11.16 3.66 28.05
C TYR A 3 -11.08 3.34 26.56
N GLU A 4 -11.99 2.50 26.08
CA GLU A 4 -12.03 2.07 24.68
C GLU A 4 -12.22 3.25 23.71
N GLN A 5 -12.97 4.28 24.11
CA GLN A 5 -13.16 5.49 23.32
C GLN A 5 -11.89 6.37 23.34
N LYS A 6 -11.25 6.54 24.51
CA LYS A 6 -9.99 7.28 24.63
C LYS A 6 -8.87 6.60 23.85
N GLU A 7 -8.74 5.28 23.97
CA GLU A 7 -7.81 4.44 23.21
C GLU A 7 -8.04 4.58 21.70
N LYS A 8 -9.30 4.48 21.23
CA LYS A 8 -9.63 4.67 19.80
C LYS A 8 -9.23 6.06 19.29
N LYS A 9 -9.43 7.11 20.08
CA LYS A 9 -9.03 8.48 19.73
C LYS A 9 -7.52 8.64 19.69
N LEU A 10 -6.81 8.03 20.64
CA LEU A 10 -5.35 8.06 20.73
C LEU A 10 -4.70 7.27 19.57
N TRP A 11 -5.23 6.09 19.23
CA TRP A 11 -4.83 5.33 18.05
C TRP A 11 -5.08 6.11 16.75
N LYS A 12 -6.19 6.87 16.68
CA LYS A 12 -6.48 7.71 15.52
C LYS A 12 -5.42 8.79 15.36
N LEU A 13 -5.13 9.55 16.42
CA LEU A 13 -4.10 10.59 16.42
C LEU A 13 -2.71 10.01 16.12
N PHE A 14 -2.34 8.90 16.75
CA PHE A 14 -1.08 8.20 16.51
C PHE A 14 -0.95 7.72 15.07
N SER A 15 -2.00 7.11 14.50
CA SER A 15 -2.00 6.64 13.12
C SER A 15 -1.87 7.79 12.13
N LEU A 16 -2.50 8.93 12.44
CA LEU A 16 -2.43 10.15 11.63
C LEU A 16 -1.01 10.73 11.68
N ASN A 17 -0.40 10.85 12.86
CA ASN A 17 0.97 11.34 13.01
C ASN A 17 1.97 10.41 12.30
N THR A 18 1.84 9.10 12.51
CA THR A 18 2.70 8.10 11.86
C THR A 18 2.57 8.17 10.34
N PHE A 19 1.35 8.27 9.82
CA PHE A 19 1.10 8.45 8.39
C PHE A 19 1.79 9.70 7.85
N PHE A 20 1.63 10.86 8.50
CA PHE A 20 2.26 12.11 8.05
C PHE A 20 3.78 12.06 8.14
N LYS A 21 4.35 11.44 9.18
CA LYS A 21 5.81 11.23 9.27
C LYS A 21 6.32 10.33 8.14
N PHE A 22 5.63 9.22 7.84
CA PHE A 22 5.99 8.35 6.72
C PHE A 22 5.83 9.06 5.38
N PHE A 23 4.74 9.80 5.19
CA PHE A 23 4.49 10.58 4.00
C PHE A 23 5.56 11.66 3.79
N TRP A 24 6.00 12.32 4.86
CA TRP A 24 7.11 13.27 4.80
C TRP A 24 8.42 12.61 4.41
N VAL A 25 8.76 11.46 5.02
CA VAL A 25 9.95 10.70 4.63
C VAL A 25 9.85 10.23 3.19
N LEU A 26 8.67 9.81 2.72
CA LEU A 26 8.41 9.47 1.33
C LEU A 26 8.59 10.67 0.40
N ILE A 27 8.10 11.85 0.76
CA ILE A 27 8.33 13.10 0.00
C ILE A 27 9.81 13.45 -0.01
N LEU A 28 10.51 13.31 1.11
CA LEU A 28 11.93 13.63 1.23
C LEU A 28 12.75 12.68 0.37
N ILE A 29 12.49 11.38 0.47
CA ILE A 29 13.05 10.33 -0.39
C ILE A 29 12.72 10.63 -1.85
N ALA A 30 11.44 10.89 -2.17
CA ALA A 30 11.02 11.23 -3.52
C ALA A 30 11.69 12.51 -4.02
N SER A 31 11.96 13.50 -3.16
CA SER A 31 12.65 14.74 -3.53
C SER A 31 14.14 14.54 -3.77
N ILE A 32 14.79 13.66 -3.00
CA ILE A 32 16.19 13.25 -3.20
C ILE A 32 16.29 12.46 -4.51
N PHE A 33 15.35 11.54 -4.74
CA PHE A 33 15.32 10.75 -5.96
C PHE A 33 14.83 11.57 -7.17
N SER A 34 14.01 12.61 -6.97
CA SER A 34 13.52 13.53 -7.99
C SER A 34 14.54 14.55 -8.48
N ILE A 35 15.82 14.28 -8.25
CA ILE A 35 16.95 14.99 -8.82
C ILE A 35 17.42 14.21 -10.06
N PRO A 36 16.77 14.33 -11.25
CA PRO A 36 17.35 13.75 -12.45
C PRO A 36 18.52 14.60 -12.96
N ASN A 37 19.49 13.85 -13.50
CA ASN A 37 20.38 14.23 -14.59
C ASN A 37 19.66 15.07 -15.66
N LEU A 38 19.51 16.39 -15.43
CA LEU A 38 19.13 17.35 -16.46
C LEU A 38 20.31 17.50 -17.42
N GLY A 39 20.28 16.75 -18.52
CA GLY A 39 21.20 16.99 -19.63
C GLY A 39 21.00 18.39 -20.20
N LEU A 40 22.10 18.99 -20.65
CA LEU A 40 22.20 20.23 -21.43
C LEU A 40 22.11 21.58 -20.68
N ILE A 41 22.66 21.66 -19.47
CA ILE A 41 23.07 22.94 -18.84
C ILE A 41 24.48 22.72 -18.27
N THR A 42 25.35 23.73 -18.34
CA THR A 42 26.70 23.69 -17.75
C THR A 42 26.61 23.28 -16.27
N PHE A 43 27.60 22.49 -15.82
CA PHE A 43 27.59 21.85 -14.49
C PHE A 43 27.34 22.86 -13.35
N GLU A 44 27.86 24.08 -13.48
CA GLU A 44 27.76 25.13 -12.46
C GLU A 44 26.35 25.75 -12.36
N GLU A 45 25.73 26.15 -13.48
CA GLU A 45 24.36 26.69 -13.48
C GLU A 45 23.33 25.63 -13.06
N LYS A 46 23.61 24.36 -13.38
CA LYS A 46 22.79 23.23 -12.98
C LYS A 46 22.85 22.99 -11.47
N VAL A 47 24.03 23.02 -10.86
CA VAL A 47 24.18 22.89 -9.40
C VAL A 47 23.50 24.07 -8.70
N PHE A 48 23.69 25.29 -9.19
CA PHE A 48 23.09 26.48 -8.56
C PHE A 48 21.56 26.47 -8.63
N ASN A 49 20.96 26.21 -9.80
CA ASN A 49 19.50 26.18 -9.95
C ASN A 49 18.86 24.98 -9.25
N ILE A 50 19.51 23.81 -9.23
CA ILE A 50 19.04 22.65 -8.48
C ILE A 50 19.10 22.93 -6.98
N VAL A 51 20.21 23.47 -6.46
CA VAL A 51 20.32 23.85 -5.04
C VAL A 51 19.28 24.91 -4.68
N LYS A 52 18.99 25.87 -5.57
CA LYS A 52 17.98 26.91 -5.32
C LYS A 52 16.55 26.36 -5.32
N ILE A 53 16.20 25.48 -6.26
CA ILE A 53 14.88 24.82 -6.30
C ILE A 53 14.73 23.85 -5.12
N ILE A 54 15.77 23.07 -4.79
CA ILE A 54 15.80 22.20 -3.62
C ILE A 54 15.65 23.02 -2.35
N ASN A 55 16.39 24.13 -2.21
CA ASN A 55 16.26 24.98 -1.04
C ASN A 55 14.89 25.62 -0.97
N ILE A 56 14.32 26.15 -2.05
CA ILE A 56 12.98 26.74 -2.03
C ILE A 56 11.91 25.67 -1.71
N PHE A 57 12.02 24.47 -2.28
CA PHE A 57 11.08 23.37 -2.04
C PHE A 57 11.23 22.77 -0.65
N LEU A 58 12.45 22.55 -0.17
CA LEU A 58 12.72 22.12 1.19
C LEU A 58 12.32 23.18 2.20
N ILE A 59 12.57 24.47 1.95
CA ILE A 59 12.18 25.59 2.81
C ILE A 59 10.66 25.71 2.86
N SER A 60 9.96 25.69 1.72
CA SER A 60 8.48 25.76 1.70
C SER A 60 7.84 24.53 2.36
N ILE A 61 8.38 23.33 2.15
CA ILE A 61 7.92 22.12 2.85
C ILE A 61 8.27 22.17 4.33
N THR A 62 9.46 22.60 4.73
CA THR A 62 9.82 22.66 6.16
C THR A 62 9.01 23.72 6.89
N ILE A 63 8.79 24.89 6.30
CA ILE A 63 7.97 25.97 6.88
C ILE A 63 6.51 25.53 7.06
N VAL A 64 5.93 24.78 6.13
CA VAL A 64 4.51 24.35 6.25
C VAL A 64 4.38 23.06 7.07
N PHE A 65 5.29 22.11 6.87
CA PHE A 65 5.15 20.75 7.36
C PHE A 65 5.76 20.55 8.74
N ILE A 66 6.83 21.28 9.12
CA ILE A 66 7.38 21.20 10.49
C ILE A 66 6.37 21.74 11.50
N PRO A 67 5.77 22.94 11.34
CA PRO A 67 4.75 23.42 12.28
C PRO A 67 3.55 22.48 12.35
N PHE A 68 3.14 21.88 11.24
CA PHE A 68 2.07 20.89 11.23
C PHE A 68 2.48 19.59 11.97
N LEU A 69 3.69 19.08 11.78
CA LEU A 69 4.21 17.92 12.53
C LEU A 69 4.35 18.22 14.02
N VAL A 70 4.82 19.42 14.37
CA VAL A 70 4.90 19.90 15.75
C VAL A 70 3.51 20.01 16.35
N TYR A 71 2.54 20.58 15.62
CA TYR A 71 1.15 20.69 16.04
C TYR A 71 0.48 19.33 16.26
N VAL A 72 0.62 18.40 15.31
CA VAL A 72 0.09 17.03 15.44
C VAL A 72 0.78 16.29 16.60
N SER A 73 2.09 16.46 16.76
CA SER A 73 2.84 15.85 17.88
C SER A 73 2.47 16.49 19.23
N TYR A 74 2.15 17.78 19.27
CA TYR A 74 1.65 18.47 20.45
C TYR A 74 0.24 18.00 20.83
N LEU A 75 -0.66 17.88 19.85
CA LEU A 75 -1.99 17.31 20.07
C LEU A 75 -1.90 15.87 20.60
N GLU A 76 -0.98 15.07 20.04
CA GLU A 76 -0.74 13.71 20.50
C GLU A 76 -0.15 13.70 21.92
N TYR A 77 0.82 14.56 22.22
CA TYR A 77 1.39 14.71 23.57
C TYR A 77 0.33 15.11 24.59
N SER A 78 -0.51 16.09 24.28
CA SER A 78 -1.60 16.53 25.16
C SER A 78 -2.59 15.39 25.43
N TYR A 79 -3.00 14.67 24.38
CA TYR A 79 -3.87 13.49 24.52
C TYR A 79 -3.23 12.35 25.31
N GLN A 80 -1.96 12.09 25.05
CA GLN A 80 -1.20 11.08 25.78
C GLN A 80 -1.12 11.48 27.25
N LYS A 81 -0.73 12.71 27.58
CA LYS A 81 -0.66 13.20 28.96
C LYS A 81 -2.00 13.00 29.68
N GLU A 82 -3.12 13.33 29.03
CA GLU A 82 -4.46 13.12 29.57
C GLU A 82 -4.83 11.62 29.73
N PHE A 83 -4.43 10.78 28.78
CA PHE A 83 -4.61 9.32 28.85
C PHE A 83 -3.76 8.68 29.95
N PHE A 84 -2.53 9.18 30.13
CA PHE A 84 -1.53 8.68 31.06
C PHE A 84 -1.73 9.18 32.50
N ILE A 85 -2.47 10.28 32.72
CA ILE A 85 -2.89 10.70 34.07
C ILE A 85 -3.69 9.56 34.75
N ASN A 86 -4.38 8.73 33.98
CA ASN A 86 -5.17 7.59 34.46
C ASN A 86 -4.37 6.28 34.65
N LEU A 87 -3.06 6.26 34.41
CA LEU A 87 -2.22 5.09 34.62
C LEU A 87 -1.75 4.98 36.09
N ASP A 88 -1.54 3.74 36.54
CA ASP A 88 -1.16 3.41 37.93
C ASP A 88 0.14 4.13 38.34
N GLN A 89 0.21 4.61 39.59
CA GLN A 89 1.29 5.46 40.09
C GLN A 89 2.67 4.80 39.94
N LYS A 90 2.74 3.48 40.12
CA LYS A 90 3.97 2.68 39.93
C LYS A 90 4.53 2.71 38.50
N GLU A 91 3.70 2.91 37.48
CA GLU A 91 4.18 3.00 36.09
C GLU A 91 4.69 4.41 35.74
N LYS A 92 4.17 5.46 36.39
CA LYS A 92 4.60 6.85 36.14
C LYS A 92 6.05 7.10 36.53
N ASP A 93 6.56 6.40 37.54
CA ASP A 93 7.94 6.56 38.05
C ASP A 93 9.00 5.79 37.23
N ASN A 94 8.59 4.99 36.25
CA ASN A 94 9.54 4.22 35.45
C ASN A 94 10.31 5.14 34.47
N ASN A 95 11.64 5.16 34.51
CA ASN A 95 12.47 5.95 33.58
C ASN A 95 12.15 5.69 32.09
N LYS A 96 11.67 4.48 31.74
CA LYS A 96 11.21 4.16 30.37
C LYS A 96 9.97 4.97 29.95
N PHE A 97 9.17 5.44 30.90
CA PHE A 97 8.00 6.29 30.69
C PHE A 97 8.40 7.71 30.26
N LYS A 98 9.42 8.28 30.91
CA LYS A 98 10.01 9.58 30.52
C LYS A 98 10.54 9.55 29.09
N TRP A 99 11.20 8.46 28.68
CA TRP A 99 11.65 8.27 27.30
C TRP A 99 10.51 8.19 26.28
N ILE A 100 9.36 7.63 26.64
CA ILE A 100 8.17 7.60 25.76
C ILE A 100 7.60 9.00 25.56
N LEU A 101 7.52 9.81 26.64
CA LEU A 101 7.08 11.20 26.54
C LEU A 101 8.05 12.06 25.72
N ILE A 102 9.37 11.88 25.92
CA ILE A 102 10.42 12.56 25.13
C ILE A 102 10.37 12.11 23.67
N SER A 103 10.05 10.84 23.40
CA SER A 103 9.93 10.32 22.04
C SER A 103 8.82 10.97 21.22
N ASN A 104 7.90 11.75 21.84
CA ASN A 104 6.87 12.51 21.13
C ASN A 104 7.45 13.45 20.07
N TYR A 105 8.63 14.00 20.36
CA TYR A 105 9.37 14.91 19.48
C TYR A 105 10.36 14.19 18.55
N GLY A 106 10.59 12.88 18.73
CA GLY A 106 11.47 12.10 17.85
C GLY A 106 10.87 11.82 16.46
N LEU A 107 11.75 11.64 15.47
CA LEU A 107 11.47 11.13 14.13
C LEU A 107 10.87 9.69 14.16
N LEU A 108 10.82 8.98 13.03
CA LEU A 108 10.20 7.66 12.85
C LEU A 108 10.50 6.62 13.95
N VAL A 109 11.71 6.62 14.52
CA VAL A 109 12.12 5.70 15.59
C VAL A 109 11.25 5.88 16.85
N GLY A 110 10.93 7.13 17.22
CA GLY A 110 10.02 7.42 18.34
C GLY A 110 8.60 6.94 18.07
N SER A 111 8.15 6.99 16.81
CA SER A 111 6.86 6.43 16.38
C SER A 111 6.83 4.91 16.51
N LEU A 112 7.90 4.22 16.08
CA LEU A 112 8.03 2.77 16.21
C LEU A 112 8.02 2.33 17.69
N PHE A 113 8.78 3.03 18.53
CA PHE A 113 8.83 2.73 19.96
C PHE A 113 7.45 2.94 20.63
N ARG A 114 6.74 4.01 20.26
CA ARG A 114 5.36 4.26 20.69
C ARG A 114 4.37 3.21 20.19
N PHE A 115 4.50 2.77 18.95
CA PHE A 115 3.68 1.68 18.40
C PHE A 115 3.87 0.39 19.20
N LEU A 116 5.12 0.01 19.47
CA LEU A 116 5.46 -1.16 20.28
C LEU A 116 4.93 -1.03 21.71
N TYR A 117 5.03 0.16 22.30
CA TYR A 117 4.50 0.44 23.63
C TYR A 117 2.97 0.35 23.67
N LEU A 118 2.25 0.97 22.73
CA LEU A 118 0.79 0.86 22.62
C LEU A 118 0.34 -0.59 22.39
N ILE A 119 1.10 -1.39 21.64
CA ILE A 119 0.83 -2.83 21.52
C ILE A 119 0.98 -3.53 22.87
N SER A 120 1.92 -3.10 23.71
CA SER A 120 2.20 -3.73 25.02
C SER A 120 1.17 -3.44 26.11
N LEU A 121 0.30 -2.44 25.93
CA LEU A 121 -0.74 -2.09 26.90
C LEU A 121 -1.97 -3.00 26.78
N TYR A 122 -2.61 -3.32 27.91
CA TYR A 122 -3.93 -3.97 27.96
C TYR A 122 -4.70 -3.50 29.21
N GLU A 123 -6.04 -3.61 29.19
CA GLU A 123 -6.91 -3.24 30.31
C GLU A 123 -7.36 -4.48 31.10
N GLU A 124 -7.38 -4.38 32.42
CA GLU A 124 -7.89 -5.38 33.37
C GLU A 124 -8.42 -4.62 34.60
N ASP A 125 -9.65 -4.91 35.04
CA ASP A 125 -10.30 -4.23 36.18
C ASP A 125 -10.30 -2.69 36.13
N LYS A 126 -10.51 -2.12 34.94
CA LYS A 126 -10.47 -0.67 34.65
C LYS A 126 -9.08 -0.02 34.88
N LYS A 127 -8.04 -0.83 35.09
CA LYS A 127 -6.64 -0.42 35.17
C LYS A 127 -5.89 -0.85 33.91
N ILE A 128 -4.91 -0.06 33.52
CA ILE A 128 -4.10 -0.31 32.33
C ILE A 128 -2.77 -0.90 32.78
N TYR A 129 -2.42 -2.05 32.21
CA TYR A 129 -1.19 -2.77 32.52
C TYR A 129 -0.28 -2.86 31.29
N LYS A 130 1.04 -2.74 31.50
CA LYS A 130 2.06 -2.97 30.48
C LYS A 130 2.60 -4.39 30.56
N ASN A 131 2.16 -5.27 29.64
CA ASN A 131 2.82 -6.55 29.44
C ASN A 131 2.69 -6.99 27.98
N TYR A 132 3.78 -6.87 27.22
CA TYR A 132 3.79 -7.23 25.81
C TYR A 132 3.35 -8.68 25.54
N LYS A 133 3.74 -9.64 26.40
CA LYS A 133 3.37 -11.05 26.23
C LYS A 133 1.86 -11.25 26.40
N ILE A 134 1.28 -10.69 27.46
CA ILE A 134 -0.16 -10.80 27.77
C ILE A 134 -1.00 -9.98 26.79
N ALA A 135 -0.57 -8.74 26.49
CA ALA A 135 -1.22 -7.90 25.51
C ALA A 135 -1.19 -8.51 24.11
N LYS A 136 -0.09 -9.15 23.68
CA LYS A 136 -0.05 -9.90 22.41
C LYS A 136 -0.97 -11.11 22.42
N LYS A 137 -1.08 -11.82 23.56
CA LYS A 137 -2.01 -12.95 23.75
C LYS A 137 -3.47 -12.50 23.70
N LYS A 138 -3.82 -11.34 24.30
CA LYS A 138 -5.15 -10.72 24.26
C LYS A 138 -5.43 -9.99 22.92
N LYS A 139 -4.44 -9.40 22.26
CA LYS A 139 -4.55 -8.63 21.00
C LYS A 139 -4.40 -9.50 19.75
N ARG A 140 -5.29 -10.48 19.55
CA ARG A 140 -5.75 -11.01 18.23
C ARG A 140 -4.71 -11.35 17.12
N PHE A 141 -3.41 -11.50 17.40
CA PHE A 141 -2.42 -11.85 16.36
C PHE A 141 -2.49 -13.33 15.95
N GLY A 142 -2.97 -14.22 16.82
CA GLY A 142 -3.12 -15.66 16.53
C GLY A 142 -4.33 -15.97 15.65
N PHE A 143 -4.22 -16.98 14.77
CA PHE A 143 -5.35 -17.53 14.03
C PHE A 143 -6.28 -18.30 14.98
N SER A 144 -7.59 -18.02 14.95
CA SER A 144 -8.58 -18.91 15.56
C SER A 144 -8.78 -20.15 14.68
N THR A 145 -9.37 -21.22 15.24
CA THR A 145 -9.75 -22.42 14.47
C THR A 145 -10.61 -22.06 13.25
N GLN A 146 -11.56 -21.14 13.43
CA GLN A 146 -12.36 -20.58 12.33
C GLN A 146 -11.51 -19.79 11.32
N ASP A 147 -10.49 -19.02 11.78
CA ASP A 147 -9.60 -18.29 10.86
C ASP A 147 -8.80 -19.30 10.01
N VAL A 148 -8.31 -20.39 10.61
CA VAL A 148 -7.55 -21.45 9.90
C VAL A 148 -8.44 -22.18 8.90
N ALA A 149 -9.65 -22.58 9.29
CA ALA A 149 -10.58 -23.27 8.39
C ALA A 149 -10.94 -22.40 7.18
N PHE A 150 -11.29 -21.13 7.41
CA PHE A 150 -11.63 -20.22 6.32
C PHE A 150 -10.42 -19.87 5.45
N ALA A 151 -9.23 -19.76 6.04
CA ALA A 151 -7.99 -19.56 5.31
C ALA A 151 -7.71 -20.75 4.40
N GLY A 152 -7.87 -21.99 4.89
CA GLY A 152 -7.71 -23.21 4.10
C GLY A 152 -8.64 -23.26 2.89
N ILE A 153 -9.91 -22.86 3.04
CA ILE A 153 -10.87 -22.80 1.93
C ILE A 153 -10.43 -21.78 0.88
N LEU A 154 -10.14 -20.54 1.28
CA LEU A 154 -9.71 -19.49 0.35
C LEU A 154 -8.38 -19.83 -0.32
N PHE A 155 -7.46 -20.44 0.41
CA PHE A 155 -6.17 -20.88 -0.09
C PHE A 155 -6.31 -22.01 -1.11
N SER A 156 -7.19 -22.98 -0.86
CA SER A 156 -7.50 -24.06 -1.81
C SER A 156 -8.12 -23.49 -3.08
N LEU A 157 -9.04 -22.52 -2.96
CA LEU A 157 -9.61 -21.83 -4.12
C LEU A 157 -8.55 -21.10 -4.94
N PHE A 158 -7.60 -20.43 -4.28
CA PHE A 158 -6.46 -19.81 -4.93
C PHE A 158 -5.64 -20.82 -5.74
N LEU A 159 -5.31 -21.97 -5.15
CA LEU A 159 -4.55 -23.02 -5.83
C LEU A 159 -5.31 -23.58 -7.03
N ILE A 160 -6.61 -23.87 -6.90
CA ILE A 160 -7.45 -24.34 -8.00
C ILE A 160 -7.45 -23.32 -9.14
N ILE A 161 -7.65 -22.03 -8.86
CA ILE A 161 -7.63 -20.99 -9.89
C ILE A 161 -6.25 -20.85 -10.52
N SER A 162 -5.17 -20.97 -9.75
CA SER A 162 -3.80 -20.94 -10.26
C SER A 162 -3.54 -22.11 -11.22
N LEU A 163 -4.00 -23.32 -10.86
CA LEU A 163 -3.93 -24.50 -11.73
C LEU A 163 -4.75 -24.28 -13.01
N ILE A 164 -6.01 -23.86 -12.90
CA ILE A 164 -6.87 -23.59 -14.06
C ILE A 164 -6.24 -22.54 -14.98
N LYS A 165 -5.71 -21.42 -14.43
CA LYS A 165 -4.97 -20.41 -15.21
C LYS A 165 -3.83 -21.04 -15.99
N ASN A 166 -3.07 -21.93 -15.35
CA ASN A 166 -1.92 -22.57 -15.96
C ASN A 166 -2.30 -23.63 -16.99
N PHE A 167 -3.44 -24.31 -16.89
CA PHE A 167 -3.83 -25.41 -17.78
C PHE A 167 -4.90 -25.07 -18.83
N THR A 168 -5.48 -23.86 -18.81
CA THR A 168 -6.54 -23.45 -19.75
C THR A 168 -6.11 -22.30 -20.68
N VAL A 169 -7.00 -21.92 -21.61
CA VAL A 169 -6.83 -20.77 -22.54
C VAL A 169 -6.58 -19.45 -21.79
N ALA A 170 -6.92 -19.36 -20.50
CA ALA A 170 -6.57 -18.23 -19.64
C ALA A 170 -5.06 -17.97 -19.56
N ARG A 171 -4.21 -18.97 -19.87
CA ARG A 171 -2.76 -18.83 -20.04
C ARG A 171 -2.40 -17.79 -21.11
N VAL A 172 -3.17 -17.70 -22.19
CA VAL A 172 -2.90 -16.78 -23.32
C VAL A 172 -3.12 -15.32 -22.90
N ILE A 173 -4.18 -15.07 -22.13
CA ILE A 173 -4.53 -13.74 -21.62
C ILE A 173 -3.57 -13.33 -20.48
N ASN A 174 -2.96 -14.32 -19.82
CA ASN A 174 -2.02 -14.15 -18.70
C ASN A 174 -2.56 -13.21 -17.61
N LEU A 175 -3.78 -13.48 -17.15
CA LEU A 175 -4.40 -12.78 -16.04
C LEU A 175 -3.80 -13.23 -14.70
N ASP A 176 -3.15 -12.32 -14.00
CA ASP A 176 -2.66 -12.50 -12.64
C ASP A 176 -3.78 -12.34 -11.61
N PHE A 177 -4.55 -13.43 -11.41
CA PHE A 177 -5.60 -13.52 -10.40
C PHE A 177 -5.08 -13.46 -8.94
N GLU A 178 -3.76 -13.60 -8.74
CA GLU A 178 -3.13 -13.53 -7.41
C GLU A 178 -3.48 -12.25 -6.65
N TYR A 179 -3.53 -11.12 -7.37
CA TYR A 179 -3.88 -9.82 -6.82
C TYR A 179 -5.30 -9.76 -6.25
N ILE A 180 -6.25 -10.48 -6.87
CA ILE A 180 -7.62 -10.61 -6.35
C ILE A 180 -7.57 -11.31 -4.99
N PHE A 181 -6.79 -12.38 -4.89
CA PHE A 181 -6.64 -13.13 -3.64
C PHE A 181 -5.91 -12.33 -2.56
N TYR A 182 -4.91 -11.52 -2.89
CA TYR A 182 -4.27 -10.62 -1.92
C TYR A 182 -5.29 -9.66 -1.29
N ILE A 183 -6.20 -9.13 -2.11
CA ILE A 183 -7.30 -8.29 -1.63
C ILE A 183 -8.27 -9.08 -0.75
N LEU A 184 -8.64 -10.30 -1.15
CA LEU A 184 -9.52 -11.16 -0.36
C LEU A 184 -8.90 -11.58 1.00
N PHE A 185 -7.62 -11.96 1.01
CA PHE A 185 -6.91 -12.31 2.25
C PHE A 185 -6.83 -11.12 3.21
N ALA A 186 -6.44 -9.93 2.72
CA ALA A 186 -6.48 -8.72 3.54
C ALA A 186 -7.90 -8.38 4.00
N TYR A 187 -8.91 -8.61 3.14
CA TYR A 187 -10.30 -8.33 3.48
C TYR A 187 -10.74 -9.15 4.69
N PHE A 188 -10.57 -10.47 4.68
CA PHE A 188 -11.04 -11.32 5.78
C PHE A 188 -10.15 -11.26 7.01
N PHE A 189 -8.84 -11.39 6.82
CA PHE A 189 -7.93 -11.63 7.93
C PHE A 189 -7.20 -10.36 8.40
N GLY A 190 -7.39 -9.24 7.70
CA GLY A 190 -6.69 -7.99 7.96
C GLY A 190 -5.24 -8.03 7.47
N LYS A 191 -4.50 -6.95 7.76
CA LYS A 191 -3.15 -6.73 7.18
C LYS A 191 -2.15 -7.85 7.48
N LEU A 192 -2.02 -8.31 8.73
CA LEU A 192 -0.92 -9.22 9.11
C LEU A 192 -1.17 -10.67 8.70
N LYS A 193 -2.32 -11.23 9.09
CA LYS A 193 -2.71 -12.59 8.72
C LYS A 193 -2.92 -12.70 7.20
N GLY A 194 -3.51 -11.67 6.60
CA GLY A 194 -3.62 -11.58 5.15
C GLY A 194 -2.25 -11.61 4.48
N THR A 195 -1.28 -10.86 4.99
CA THR A 195 0.10 -10.84 4.44
C THR A 195 0.75 -12.22 4.47
N LEU A 196 0.61 -12.95 5.59
CA LEU A 196 1.11 -14.31 5.68
C LEU A 196 0.47 -15.21 4.61
N LEU A 197 -0.86 -15.14 4.46
CA LEU A 197 -1.58 -15.95 3.48
C LEU A 197 -1.24 -15.59 2.03
N SER A 198 -1.11 -14.29 1.72
CA SER A 198 -0.68 -13.82 0.39
C SER A 198 0.74 -14.29 0.06
N PHE A 199 1.65 -14.22 1.03
CA PHE A 199 3.01 -14.72 0.88
C PHE A 199 3.04 -16.23 0.65
N MET A 200 2.28 -17.00 1.45
CA MET A 200 2.14 -18.43 1.24
C MET A 200 1.53 -18.73 -0.13
N ALA A 201 0.53 -17.95 -0.57
CA ALA A 201 -0.14 -18.18 -1.84
C ALA A 201 0.82 -17.97 -3.01
N ASP A 202 1.62 -16.91 -2.98
CA ASP A 202 2.70 -16.67 -3.95
C ASP A 202 3.71 -17.83 -3.99
N PHE A 203 4.21 -18.23 -2.81
CA PHE A 203 5.19 -19.31 -2.67
C PHE A 203 4.66 -20.66 -3.20
N PHE A 204 3.49 -21.09 -2.72
CA PHE A 204 2.89 -22.35 -3.14
C PHE A 204 2.40 -22.30 -4.59
N GLY A 205 1.95 -21.14 -5.08
CA GLY A 205 1.60 -20.94 -6.48
C GLY A 205 2.79 -21.25 -7.41
N LEU A 206 3.98 -20.77 -7.06
CA LEU A 206 5.21 -21.09 -7.78
C LEU A 206 5.65 -22.54 -7.59
N LEU A 207 5.47 -23.11 -6.39
CA LEU A 207 5.77 -24.51 -6.11
C LEU A 207 4.93 -25.45 -6.99
N PHE A 208 3.61 -25.28 -7.02
CA PHE A 208 2.71 -26.10 -7.84
C PHE A 208 2.88 -25.87 -9.34
N ALA A 209 3.34 -24.68 -9.75
CA ALA A 209 3.70 -24.43 -11.14
C ALA A 209 5.02 -25.09 -11.56
N GLY A 210 5.76 -25.72 -10.63
CA GLY A 210 7.09 -26.29 -10.88
C GLY A 210 8.16 -25.22 -11.12
N ARG A 211 7.92 -23.98 -10.67
CA ARG A 211 8.78 -22.80 -10.93
C ARG A 211 9.46 -22.26 -9.67
N ILE A 212 9.50 -23.05 -8.60
CA ILE A 212 10.08 -22.61 -7.32
C ILE A 212 11.58 -22.27 -7.44
N GLY A 213 12.30 -22.91 -8.35
CA GLY A 213 13.71 -22.58 -8.63
C GLY A 213 13.91 -21.16 -9.18
N PHE A 214 12.86 -20.52 -9.68
CA PHE A 214 12.86 -19.13 -10.15
C PHE A 214 12.37 -18.14 -9.09
N TYR A 215 12.23 -18.58 -7.83
CA TYR A 215 11.81 -17.71 -6.74
C TYR A 215 12.85 -16.61 -6.50
N HIS A 216 12.43 -15.36 -6.60
CA HIS A 216 13.31 -14.21 -6.40
C HIS A 216 12.69 -13.25 -5.39
N TRP A 217 13.50 -12.81 -4.44
CA TRP A 217 13.07 -11.97 -3.33
C TRP A 217 12.42 -10.65 -3.78
N ALA A 218 12.81 -10.10 -4.94
CA ALA A 218 12.16 -8.92 -5.49
C ALA A 218 10.70 -9.18 -5.87
N TYR A 219 10.31 -10.40 -6.26
CA TYR A 219 8.89 -10.73 -6.45
C TYR A 219 8.20 -11.03 -5.12
N ALA A 220 8.88 -11.73 -4.21
CA ALA A 220 8.36 -12.11 -2.89
C ALA A 220 7.89 -10.93 -2.02
N ILE A 221 8.47 -9.74 -2.22
CA ILE A 221 8.10 -8.55 -1.43
C ILE A 221 6.72 -7.99 -1.81
N VAL A 222 6.25 -8.26 -3.03
CA VAL A 222 4.98 -7.76 -3.58
C VAL A 222 3.77 -8.22 -2.77
N PRO A 223 3.54 -9.54 -2.52
CA PRO A 223 2.42 -9.99 -1.71
C PRO A 223 2.48 -9.42 -0.28
N ILE A 224 3.66 -9.18 0.27
CA ILE A 224 3.85 -8.63 1.61
C ILE A 224 3.40 -7.17 1.66
N ILE A 225 4.06 -6.30 0.90
CA ILE A 225 3.78 -4.86 0.92
C ILE A 225 2.36 -4.58 0.42
N GLY A 226 1.95 -5.25 -0.67
CA GLY A 226 0.63 -5.07 -1.27
C GLY A 226 -0.49 -5.38 -0.28
N THR A 227 -0.41 -6.50 0.43
CA THR A 227 -1.45 -6.92 1.38
C THR A 227 -1.48 -6.04 2.64
N ILE A 228 -0.33 -5.56 3.11
CA ILE A 228 -0.26 -4.58 4.19
C ILE A 228 -0.97 -3.28 3.77
N LEU A 229 -0.65 -2.75 2.59
CA LEU A 229 -1.28 -1.54 2.05
C LEU A 229 -2.79 -1.70 1.92
N ILE A 230 -3.25 -2.82 1.32
CA ILE A 230 -4.69 -3.12 1.21
C ILE A 230 -5.34 -3.12 2.60
N GLY A 231 -4.74 -3.82 3.57
CA GLY A 231 -5.27 -3.90 4.93
C GLY A 231 -5.37 -2.53 5.61
N LEU A 232 -4.40 -1.64 5.41
CA LEU A 232 -4.45 -0.27 5.93
C LEU A 232 -5.63 0.53 5.36
N PHE A 233 -5.84 0.49 4.04
CA PHE A 233 -6.95 1.19 3.40
C PHE A 233 -8.31 0.60 3.76
N LEU A 234 -8.41 -0.72 3.92
CA LEU A 234 -9.62 -1.38 4.41
C LEU A 234 -9.97 -0.95 5.83
N ASP A 235 -8.98 -0.88 6.74
CA ASP A 235 -9.19 -0.43 8.11
C ASP A 235 -9.62 1.05 8.16
N LEU A 236 -8.99 1.89 7.33
CA LEU A 236 -9.33 3.31 7.20
C LEU A 236 -10.75 3.49 6.64
N PHE A 237 -11.12 2.72 5.61
CA PHE A 237 -12.43 2.76 4.99
C PHE A 237 -13.56 2.35 5.93
N LYS A 238 -13.34 1.30 6.75
CA LYS A 238 -14.30 0.86 7.78
C LYS A 238 -14.51 1.93 8.85
N LYS A 239 -13.45 2.61 9.28
CA LYS A 239 -13.52 3.61 10.37
C LYS A 239 -14.03 4.96 9.89
N HIS A 240 -13.54 5.44 8.75
CA HIS A 240 -13.76 6.79 8.25
C HIS A 240 -13.95 6.80 6.73
N LYS A 241 -15.11 6.32 6.27
CA LYS A 241 -15.42 6.17 4.83
C LYS A 241 -15.14 7.42 3.99
N ASN A 242 -15.67 8.60 4.35
CA ASN A 242 -15.45 9.83 3.57
C ASN A 242 -13.96 10.24 3.53
N LEU A 243 -13.30 10.25 4.69
CA LEU A 243 -11.87 10.58 4.79
C LEU A 243 -11.02 9.59 3.98
N SER A 244 -11.36 8.30 4.03
CA SER A 244 -10.66 7.26 3.29
C SER A 244 -10.73 7.48 1.78
N ILE A 245 -11.89 7.91 1.25
CA ILE A 245 -12.06 8.21 -0.18
C ILE A 245 -11.17 9.39 -0.61
N VAL A 246 -11.08 10.43 0.22
CA VAL A 246 -10.17 11.56 -0.03
C VAL A 246 -8.71 11.11 -0.01
N ILE A 247 -8.30 10.34 1.00
CA ILE A 247 -6.93 9.82 1.12
C ILE A 247 -6.60 8.88 -0.05
N MET A 248 -7.54 8.03 -0.48
CA MET A 248 -7.39 7.17 -1.66
C MET A 248 -7.13 7.99 -2.92
N ASN A 249 -7.81 9.12 -3.09
CA ASN A 249 -7.61 10.02 -4.22
C ASN A 249 -6.20 10.64 -4.22
N ILE A 250 -5.78 11.20 -3.08
CA ILE A 250 -4.44 11.77 -2.91
C ILE A 250 -3.36 10.70 -3.13
N PHE A 251 -3.57 9.50 -2.59
CA PHE A 251 -2.65 8.38 -2.77
C PHE A 251 -2.54 7.97 -4.23
N LEU A 252 -3.68 7.82 -4.93
CA LEU A 252 -3.69 7.43 -6.34
C LEU A 252 -2.97 8.47 -7.21
N LEU A 253 -3.23 9.76 -6.99
CA LEU A 253 -2.50 10.86 -7.63
C LEU A 253 -0.99 10.75 -7.37
N GLY A 254 -0.58 10.51 -6.12
CA GLY A 254 0.82 10.33 -5.77
C GLY A 254 1.48 9.14 -6.48
N VAL A 255 0.80 8.00 -6.57
CA VAL A 255 1.31 6.81 -7.28
C VAL A 255 1.49 7.10 -8.78
N PHE A 256 0.52 7.76 -9.41
CA PHE A 256 0.64 8.14 -10.82
C PHE A 256 1.69 9.23 -11.05
N ALA A 257 1.86 10.18 -10.13
CA ALA A 257 2.94 11.16 -10.21
C ALA A 257 4.33 10.49 -10.16
N VAL A 258 4.51 9.50 -9.27
CA VAL A 258 5.74 8.68 -9.22
C VAL A 258 5.93 7.89 -10.51
N LEU A 259 4.87 7.30 -11.06
CA LEU A 259 4.95 6.58 -12.34
C LEU A 259 5.40 7.51 -13.48
N ILE A 260 4.79 8.69 -13.60
CA ILE A 260 5.14 9.69 -14.61
C ILE A 260 6.57 10.17 -14.41
N TYR A 261 6.99 10.40 -13.17
CA TYR A 261 8.36 10.78 -12.84
C TYR A 261 9.38 9.71 -13.25
N ILE A 262 9.13 8.44 -12.93
CA ILE A 262 10.00 7.33 -13.38
C ILE A 262 10.02 7.29 -14.91
N PHE A 263 8.87 7.46 -15.55
CA PHE A 263 8.78 7.44 -17.00
C PHE A 263 9.61 8.55 -17.66
N THR A 264 9.50 9.80 -17.19
CA THR A 264 10.24 10.94 -17.74
C THR A 264 11.75 10.86 -17.48
N THR A 265 12.16 10.28 -16.36
CA THR A 265 13.59 10.12 -16.05
C THR A 265 14.28 9.01 -16.83
N GLN A 266 13.55 7.95 -17.17
CA GLN A 266 14.08 6.86 -18.01
C GLN A 266 14.02 7.17 -19.51
N LEU A 267 13.36 8.26 -19.92
CA LEU A 267 13.23 8.71 -21.30
C LEU A 267 14.49 9.41 -21.88
N ASN A 268 15.48 9.72 -21.03
CA ASN A 268 16.59 10.64 -21.33
C ASN A 268 17.70 10.09 -22.26
N ASP A 269 17.42 9.11 -23.13
CA ASP A 269 18.37 8.72 -24.18
C ASP A 269 18.06 9.46 -25.50
N PRO A 270 18.79 10.55 -25.84
CA PRO A 270 18.49 11.39 -26.99
C PRO A 270 18.62 10.67 -28.34
N LYS A 271 19.25 9.48 -28.36
CA LYS A 271 19.38 8.67 -29.58
C LYS A 271 18.18 7.76 -29.85
N GLY A 272 17.27 7.60 -28.89
CA GLY A 272 16.16 6.66 -28.98
C GLY A 272 16.65 5.21 -28.98
N LEU A 273 16.00 4.34 -28.20
CA LEU A 273 16.32 2.92 -28.20
C LEU A 273 15.97 2.32 -29.57
N ARG A 274 16.99 1.98 -30.37
CA ARG A 274 16.82 1.23 -31.63
C ARG A 274 16.35 -0.19 -31.30
N ILE A 275 15.06 -0.42 -31.40
CA ILE A 275 14.53 -1.78 -31.49
C ILE A 275 14.80 -2.29 -32.91
N SER A 276 15.20 -3.56 -33.01
CA SER A 276 15.64 -4.21 -34.26
C SER A 276 14.72 -3.91 -35.43
N ARG A 277 15.30 -3.75 -36.63
CA ARG A 277 14.65 -3.34 -37.90
C ARG A 277 13.34 -4.06 -38.27
N THR A 278 13.02 -5.18 -37.63
CA THR A 278 11.87 -6.05 -37.90
C THR A 278 10.50 -5.40 -37.69
N PHE A 279 10.39 -4.32 -36.90
CA PHE A 279 9.09 -3.67 -36.60
C PHE A 279 8.92 -2.23 -37.10
N GLY A 280 9.90 -1.65 -37.82
CA GLY A 280 9.79 -0.30 -38.41
C GLY A 280 9.59 0.88 -37.44
N LEU A 281 9.43 0.63 -36.14
CA LEU A 281 9.19 1.64 -35.10
C LEU A 281 10.52 2.09 -34.49
N SER A 282 11.13 3.14 -35.05
CA SER A 282 12.42 3.67 -34.60
C SER A 282 12.37 4.49 -33.30
N ARG A 283 11.18 4.82 -32.77
CA ARG A 283 10.97 5.70 -31.61
C ARG A 283 9.86 5.20 -30.68
N ILE A 284 10.07 4.06 -30.03
CA ILE A 284 9.09 3.48 -29.08
C ILE A 284 8.93 4.35 -27.82
N SER A 285 9.90 5.20 -27.48
CA SER A 285 9.90 5.95 -26.23
C SER A 285 8.78 7.01 -26.13
N LEU A 286 8.52 7.77 -27.19
CA LEU A 286 7.53 8.85 -27.17
C LEU A 286 6.09 8.31 -27.28
N THR A 287 5.84 7.37 -28.19
CA THR A 287 4.53 6.74 -28.35
C THR A 287 4.11 5.98 -27.09
N ALA A 288 5.02 5.22 -26.48
CA ALA A 288 4.75 4.53 -25.21
C ALA A 288 4.38 5.52 -24.09
N GLY A 289 5.00 6.69 -24.09
CA GLY A 289 4.72 7.76 -23.13
C GLY A 289 3.35 8.39 -23.31
N ILE A 290 2.97 8.71 -24.54
CA ILE A 290 1.64 9.20 -24.85
C ILE A 290 0.60 8.17 -24.41
N VAL A 291 0.78 6.90 -24.78
CA VAL A 291 -0.13 5.81 -24.38
C VAL A 291 -0.25 5.72 -22.86
N LEU A 292 0.87 5.74 -22.13
CA LEU A 292 0.88 5.66 -20.67
C LEU A 292 0.21 6.87 -20.01
N LEU A 293 0.43 8.08 -20.52
CA LEU A 293 -0.19 9.30 -20.02
C LEU A 293 -1.70 9.30 -20.27
N THR A 294 -2.12 9.02 -21.50
CA THR A 294 -3.56 8.92 -21.85
C THR A 294 -4.25 7.89 -20.98
N LEU A 295 -3.63 6.74 -20.79
CA LEU A 295 -4.17 5.66 -19.97
C LEU A 295 -4.26 6.05 -18.48
N SER A 296 -3.22 6.67 -17.95
CA SER A 296 -3.20 7.17 -16.57
C SER A 296 -4.31 8.19 -16.34
N LEU A 297 -4.50 9.11 -17.30
CA LEU A 297 -5.58 10.08 -17.27
C LEU A 297 -6.96 9.40 -17.30
N VAL A 298 -7.19 8.44 -18.19
CA VAL A 298 -8.47 7.70 -18.25
C VAL A 298 -8.78 7.01 -16.94
N ILE A 299 -7.81 6.29 -16.35
CA ILE A 299 -8.01 5.59 -15.06
C ILE A 299 -8.32 6.57 -13.93
N LEU A 300 -7.60 7.69 -13.87
CA LEU A 300 -7.84 8.74 -12.88
C LEU A 300 -9.20 9.40 -13.10
N SER A 301 -9.56 9.76 -14.33
CA SER A 301 -10.85 10.38 -14.67
C SER A 301 -12.03 9.50 -14.26
N ILE A 302 -11.96 8.18 -14.52
CA ILE A 302 -12.98 7.23 -14.07
C ILE A 302 -13.07 7.24 -12.54
N PHE A 303 -11.94 7.21 -11.83
CA PHE A 303 -11.92 7.26 -10.37
C PHE A 303 -12.53 8.55 -9.82
N PHE A 304 -12.14 9.72 -10.36
CA PHE A 304 -12.69 11.02 -9.99
C PHE A 304 -14.20 11.09 -10.23
N LEU A 305 -14.67 10.59 -11.37
CA LEU A 305 -16.08 10.53 -11.69
C LEU A 305 -16.85 9.69 -10.66
N LEU A 306 -16.33 8.53 -10.27
CA LEU A 306 -16.93 7.71 -9.21
C LEU A 306 -17.01 8.47 -7.87
N VAL A 307 -15.95 9.19 -7.51
CA VAL A 307 -15.91 10.02 -6.28
C VAL A 307 -16.95 11.14 -6.33
N ILE A 308 -17.09 11.84 -7.47
CA ILE A 308 -18.11 12.88 -7.65
C ILE A 308 -19.52 12.28 -7.52
N ILE A 309 -19.79 11.13 -8.15
CA ILE A 309 -21.08 10.44 -8.04
C ILE A 309 -21.36 10.05 -6.58
N TYR A 310 -20.34 9.58 -5.84
CA TYR A 310 -20.48 9.23 -4.42
C TYR A 310 -20.92 10.42 -3.55
N PHE A 311 -20.29 11.58 -3.73
CA PHE A 311 -20.63 12.77 -2.94
C PHE A 311 -21.97 13.40 -3.35
N LYS A 312 -22.36 13.30 -4.63
CA LYS A 312 -23.68 13.76 -5.11
C LYS A 312 -24.84 12.83 -4.73
N THR A 313 -24.58 11.54 -4.51
CA THR A 313 -25.64 10.55 -4.23
C THR A 313 -26.22 10.73 -2.82
N LYS A 314 -27.53 11.04 -2.75
CA LYS A 314 -28.28 11.14 -1.48
C LYS A 314 -28.81 9.79 -0.96
N ASN A 315 -29.14 8.85 -1.85
CA ASN A 315 -29.66 7.53 -1.47
C ASN A 315 -28.58 6.70 -0.76
N LYS A 316 -28.84 6.32 0.50
CA LYS A 316 -27.89 5.59 1.37
C LYS A 316 -27.44 4.25 0.77
N VAL A 317 -28.37 3.44 0.25
CA VAL A 317 -28.06 2.10 -0.31
C VAL A 317 -27.19 2.23 -1.56
N LYS A 318 -27.58 3.12 -2.48
CA LYS A 318 -26.79 3.38 -3.70
C LYS A 318 -25.41 3.93 -3.35
N LYS A 319 -25.34 4.86 -2.39
CA LYS A 319 -24.09 5.44 -1.89
C LYS A 319 -23.14 4.40 -1.32
N GLU A 320 -23.64 3.41 -0.59
CA GLU A 320 -22.82 2.32 -0.07
C GLU A 320 -22.26 1.41 -1.16
N LYS A 321 -23.07 1.06 -2.17
CA LYS A 321 -22.61 0.29 -3.34
C LYS A 321 -21.52 1.04 -4.11
N ILE A 322 -21.71 2.34 -4.34
CA ILE A 322 -20.69 3.19 -4.99
C ILE A 322 -19.42 3.26 -4.13
N ALA A 323 -19.54 3.41 -2.81
CA ALA A 323 -18.38 3.43 -1.92
C ALA A 323 -17.58 2.12 -2.00
N LEU A 324 -18.27 0.98 -2.05
CA LEU A 324 -17.63 -0.32 -2.22
C LEU A 324 -16.94 -0.42 -3.59
N LEU A 325 -17.59 0.06 -4.65
CA LEU A 325 -16.99 0.11 -5.98
C LEU A 325 -15.73 0.98 -6.02
N ILE A 326 -15.75 2.17 -5.40
CA ILE A 326 -14.58 3.04 -5.24
C ILE A 326 -13.45 2.32 -4.52
N LEU A 327 -13.76 1.63 -3.41
CA LEU A 327 -12.78 0.86 -2.65
C LEU A 327 -12.14 -0.23 -3.51
N VAL A 328 -12.96 -1.04 -4.20
CA VAL A 328 -12.47 -2.14 -5.05
C VAL A 328 -11.63 -1.61 -6.20
N TYR A 329 -12.11 -0.57 -6.88
CA TYR A 329 -11.38 0.09 -7.96
C TYR A 329 -10.03 0.61 -7.47
N PHE A 330 -10.03 1.35 -6.36
CA PHE A 330 -8.81 1.89 -5.76
C PHE A 330 -7.82 0.79 -5.41
N LEU A 331 -8.24 -0.26 -4.69
CA LEU A 331 -7.36 -1.35 -4.26
C LEU A 331 -6.76 -2.07 -5.47
N THR A 332 -7.57 -2.34 -6.50
CA THR A 332 -7.13 -3.03 -7.71
C THR A 332 -6.12 -2.19 -8.49
N VAL A 333 -6.46 -0.93 -8.78
CA VAL A 333 -5.60 -0.04 -9.57
C VAL A 333 -4.31 0.25 -8.82
N SER A 334 -4.37 0.66 -7.55
CA SER A 334 -3.17 0.99 -6.77
C SER A 334 -2.21 -0.18 -6.68
N LEU A 335 -2.72 -1.39 -6.44
CA LEU A 335 -1.89 -2.59 -6.38
C LEU A 335 -1.25 -2.90 -7.74
N ILE A 336 -2.01 -2.84 -8.84
CA ILE A 336 -1.47 -3.14 -10.18
C ILE A 336 -0.43 -2.10 -10.60
N VAL A 337 -0.69 -0.82 -10.37
CA VAL A 337 0.27 0.24 -10.75
C VAL A 337 1.55 0.11 -9.93
N LEU A 338 1.46 -0.09 -8.60
CA LEU A 338 2.64 -0.26 -7.76
C LEU A 338 3.39 -1.56 -8.06
N ALA A 339 2.68 -2.69 -8.04
CA ALA A 339 3.30 -4.01 -8.13
C ALA A 339 3.73 -4.38 -9.56
N ARG A 340 2.90 -4.08 -10.57
CA ARG A 340 3.16 -4.49 -11.96
C ARG A 340 3.82 -3.41 -12.79
N TRP A 341 3.39 -2.15 -12.68
CA TRP A 341 3.91 -1.11 -13.58
C TRP A 341 5.21 -0.51 -13.06
N ILE A 342 5.26 -0.20 -11.77
CA ILE A 342 6.45 0.39 -11.16
C ILE A 342 7.46 -0.71 -10.77
N TRP A 343 7.02 -1.65 -9.94
CA TRP A 343 7.93 -2.64 -9.37
C TRP A 343 8.24 -3.80 -10.33
N GLY A 344 7.29 -4.21 -11.15
CA GLY A 344 7.39 -5.38 -12.04
C GLY A 344 8.61 -5.37 -12.98
N PRO A 345 8.84 -4.32 -13.79
CA PRO A 345 9.98 -4.25 -14.70
C PRO A 345 11.31 -4.26 -13.95
N PHE A 346 11.39 -3.55 -12.81
CA PHE A 346 12.56 -3.56 -11.94
C PHE A 346 12.86 -4.96 -11.39
N ALA A 347 11.84 -5.65 -10.86
CA ALA A 347 11.97 -7.01 -10.35
C ALA A 347 12.42 -7.99 -11.44
N PHE A 348 11.88 -7.86 -12.66
CA PHE A 348 12.27 -8.69 -13.80
C PHE A 348 13.73 -8.47 -14.21
N ILE A 349 14.19 -7.22 -14.31
CA ILE A 349 15.59 -6.92 -14.66
C ILE A 349 16.54 -7.52 -13.63
N ARG A 350 16.23 -7.39 -12.33
CA ARG A 350 17.04 -7.99 -11.26
C ARG A 350 17.04 -9.51 -11.33
N TYR A 351 15.88 -10.12 -11.53
CA TYR A 351 15.74 -11.56 -11.72
C TYR A 351 16.55 -12.06 -12.92
N ALA A 352 16.43 -11.41 -14.08
CA ALA A 352 17.12 -11.80 -15.30
C ALA A 352 18.65 -11.69 -15.16
N ASN A 353 19.13 -10.64 -14.48
CA ASN A 353 20.56 -10.49 -14.23
C ASN A 353 21.10 -11.54 -13.26
N PHE A 354 20.30 -11.92 -12.25
CA PHE A 354 20.71 -12.89 -11.25
C PHE A 354 20.67 -14.33 -11.76
N PHE A 355 19.55 -14.76 -12.35
CA PHE A 355 19.33 -16.17 -12.72
C PHE A 355 19.64 -16.49 -14.17
N LEU A 356 19.51 -15.54 -15.10
CA LEU A 356 19.71 -15.78 -16.52
C LEU A 356 21.09 -15.27 -17.01
N GLY A 357 21.93 -14.77 -16.11
CA GLY A 357 23.25 -14.22 -16.45
C GLY A 357 23.20 -13.04 -17.42
N ARG A 358 22.06 -12.33 -17.50
CA ARG A 358 21.93 -11.15 -18.35
C ARG A 358 22.63 -9.95 -17.71
N SER A 359 23.07 -9.01 -18.52
CA SER A 359 23.67 -7.75 -18.08
C SER A 359 22.76 -6.57 -18.43
N TYR A 360 21.47 -6.69 -18.13
CA TYR A 360 20.51 -5.63 -18.42
C TYR A 360 20.74 -4.43 -17.50
N ASN A 361 20.97 -3.27 -18.12
CA ASN A 361 20.91 -2.00 -17.44
C ASN A 361 19.45 -1.61 -17.20
N ILE A 362 19.14 -1.18 -15.97
CA ILE A 362 17.78 -0.79 -15.59
C ILE A 362 17.30 0.36 -16.46
N LYS A 363 18.16 1.36 -16.74
CA LYS A 363 17.73 2.55 -17.47
C LYS A 363 17.22 2.25 -18.88
N ASP A 364 17.89 1.31 -19.56
CA ASP A 364 17.65 1.06 -20.97
C ASP A 364 16.47 0.09 -21.18
N GLN A 365 16.33 -0.90 -20.28
CA GLN A 365 15.36 -2.00 -20.44
C GLN A 365 14.03 -1.76 -19.71
N TYR A 366 14.01 -0.86 -18.71
CA TYR A 366 12.82 -0.68 -17.87
C TYR A 366 11.58 -0.30 -18.67
N LEU A 367 11.68 0.70 -19.55
CA LEU A 367 10.52 1.15 -20.35
C LEU A 367 10.05 0.07 -21.32
N ILE A 368 10.98 -0.62 -21.98
CA ILE A 368 10.69 -1.70 -22.94
C ILE A 368 9.87 -2.81 -22.27
N LEU A 369 10.23 -3.17 -21.04
CA LEU A 369 9.53 -4.19 -20.25
C LEU A 369 8.22 -3.68 -19.66
N MET A 370 8.16 -2.41 -19.25
CA MET A 370 6.98 -1.80 -18.64
C MET A 370 5.82 -1.66 -19.63
N THR A 371 6.08 -1.19 -20.85
CA THR A 371 5.02 -0.89 -21.84
C THR A 371 4.06 -2.06 -22.11
N PRO A 372 4.51 -3.28 -22.44
CA PRO A 372 3.58 -4.39 -22.68
C PRO A 372 2.80 -4.79 -21.41
N ILE A 373 3.39 -4.64 -20.22
CA ILE A 373 2.69 -4.90 -18.95
C ILE A 373 1.55 -3.90 -18.76
N VAL A 374 1.79 -2.62 -19.00
CA VAL A 374 0.78 -1.54 -18.90
C VAL A 374 -0.36 -1.78 -19.89
N ILE A 375 -0.04 -2.12 -21.15
CA ILE A 375 -1.05 -2.39 -22.19
C ILE A 375 -1.92 -3.59 -21.80
N ARG A 376 -1.34 -4.70 -21.33
CA ARG A 376 -2.13 -5.85 -20.87
C ARG A 376 -2.99 -5.50 -19.65
N SER A 377 -2.49 -4.60 -18.79
CA SER A 377 -3.23 -4.17 -17.61
C SER A 377 -4.53 -3.43 -17.95
N LEU A 378 -4.65 -2.79 -19.12
CA LEU A 378 -5.88 -2.14 -19.59
C LEU A 378 -7.08 -3.07 -19.57
N ILE A 379 -6.87 -4.31 -20.00
CA ILE A 379 -7.93 -5.32 -20.10
C ILE A 379 -8.12 -5.97 -18.72
N SER A 380 -7.02 -6.23 -18.01
CA SER A 380 -7.10 -6.91 -16.71
C SER A 380 -7.74 -6.06 -15.60
N ILE A 381 -7.53 -4.74 -15.57
CA ILE A 381 -8.06 -3.86 -14.51
C ILE A 381 -9.60 -3.91 -14.45
N PRO A 382 -10.35 -3.65 -15.54
CA PRO A 382 -11.80 -3.75 -15.54
C PRO A 382 -12.30 -5.13 -15.13
N ILE A 383 -11.66 -6.20 -15.64
CA ILE A 383 -12.01 -7.58 -15.30
C ILE A 383 -11.84 -7.81 -13.79
N TYR A 384 -10.72 -7.39 -13.21
CA TYR A 384 -10.46 -7.59 -11.79
C TYR A 384 -11.40 -6.77 -10.92
N VAL A 385 -11.68 -5.51 -11.30
CA VAL A 385 -12.65 -4.68 -10.58
C VAL A 385 -14.03 -5.31 -10.63
N PHE A 386 -14.46 -5.80 -11.80
CA PHE A 386 -15.74 -6.47 -11.95
C PHE A 386 -15.83 -7.75 -11.10
N VAL A 387 -14.84 -8.64 -11.20
CA VAL A 387 -14.79 -9.90 -10.45
C VAL A 387 -14.76 -9.63 -8.95
N LEU A 388 -13.89 -8.73 -8.47
CA LEU A 388 -13.80 -8.38 -7.05
C LEU A 388 -15.07 -7.73 -6.53
N PHE A 389 -15.69 -6.84 -7.31
CA PHE A 389 -16.93 -6.19 -6.89
C PHE A 389 -18.07 -7.22 -6.75
N SER A 390 -18.22 -8.10 -7.74
CA SER A 390 -19.21 -9.18 -7.74
C SER A 390 -19.01 -10.16 -6.58
N ILE A 391 -17.76 -10.46 -6.24
CA ILE A 391 -17.40 -11.38 -5.15
C ILE A 391 -17.51 -10.71 -3.77
N LEU A 392 -17.11 -9.44 -3.62
CA LEU A 392 -17.08 -8.78 -2.31
C LEU A 392 -18.46 -8.49 -1.73
N ILE A 393 -19.48 -8.33 -2.55
CA ILE A 393 -20.87 -8.16 -2.10
C ILE A 393 -21.33 -9.36 -1.25
N PRO A 394 -21.40 -10.60 -1.78
CA PRO A 394 -21.82 -11.76 -0.99
C PRO A 394 -20.84 -12.06 0.16
N LEU A 395 -19.54 -11.88 -0.06
CA LEU A 395 -18.55 -12.10 1.00
C LEU A 395 -18.68 -11.12 2.17
N SER A 396 -19.22 -9.93 1.95
CA SER A 396 -19.50 -8.99 3.05
C SER A 396 -20.56 -9.52 4.02
N ILE A 397 -21.53 -10.29 3.50
CA ILE A 397 -22.57 -10.95 4.29
C ILE A 397 -21.92 -12.07 5.11
N VAL A 398 -21.15 -12.95 4.45
CA VAL A 398 -20.41 -14.04 5.12
C VAL A 398 -19.52 -13.51 6.23
N LYS A 399 -18.79 -12.42 5.98
CA LYS A 399 -17.90 -11.79 6.97
C LYS A 399 -18.64 -11.24 8.18
N LYS A 400 -19.88 -10.74 8.00
CA LYS A 400 -20.71 -10.27 9.12
C LYS A 400 -21.07 -11.43 10.05
N HIS A 401 -21.46 -12.58 9.48
CA HIS A 401 -21.70 -13.81 10.26
C HIS A 401 -20.43 -14.32 10.93
N TYR A 402 -19.33 -14.38 10.18
CA TYR A 402 -18.02 -14.77 10.67
C TYR A 402 -17.58 -13.94 11.90
N THR A 403 -17.72 -12.61 11.82
CA THR A 403 -17.31 -11.71 12.90
C THR A 403 -18.23 -11.82 14.12
N LYS A 404 -19.53 -12.06 13.91
CA LYS A 404 -20.51 -12.25 15.00
C LYS A 404 -20.22 -13.53 15.79
N ASN A 405 -20.00 -14.65 15.11
CA ASN A 405 -19.73 -15.95 15.73
C ASN A 405 -18.35 -15.98 16.41
N LYS A 406 -17.39 -15.23 15.87
CA LYS A 406 -16.09 -15.08 16.52
C LYS A 406 -16.23 -14.47 17.91
N LEU A 407 -17.17 -13.55 18.15
CA LEU A 407 -17.39 -12.96 19.48
C LEU A 407 -18.02 -13.92 20.49
N THR A 408 -18.75 -14.95 20.02
CA THR A 408 -19.45 -15.90 20.91
C THR A 408 -18.58 -17.07 21.37
N THR A 409 -17.58 -17.49 20.58
CA THR A 409 -16.63 -18.57 20.96
C THR A 409 -15.51 -18.14 21.92
N TYR A 410 -15.52 -16.90 22.41
CA TYR A 410 -14.53 -16.38 23.36
C TYR A 410 -15.09 -16.13 24.77
N TYR A 411 -16.36 -16.46 24.98
CA TYR A 411 -16.95 -16.72 26.30
C TYR A 411 -17.08 -18.23 26.45
#